data_AF-W4I977-F1
#
_entry.id   AF-W4I977-F1
#
_cell.length_a   1.000
_cell.length_b   1.000
_cell.length_c   1.000
_cell.angle_alpha   90.00
_cell.angle_beta   90.00
_cell.angle_gamma   90.00
#
_symmetry.space_group_name_H-M   'P 1'
#
loop_
_entity.id
_entity.type
_entity.pdbx_description
1 polymer ?
#
loop_
_entity_poly.entity_id
_entity_poly.type
_entity_poly.pdbx_seq_one_letter_code
_entity_poly.pdbx_strand_id
1 'polypeptide(L)' 'MNISFLYNDYFNEPELPLDENKKGCGQFKCFACDIYFINNDAKIQHEKSKKHKRRVKQLNQEKAHTYKDALRAAEITF' A
#
# COMPACT_ATOMS: atom_id res chain seq x y z
N MET A 1 -2.11 -0.98 11.12
CA MET A 1 -1.21 -1.38 10.02
C MET A 1 -0.03 -0.43 10.00
N ASN A 2 1.19 -0.95 10.08
CA ASN A 2 2.40 -0.13 10.07
C ASN A 2 2.63 0.39 8.64
N ILE A 3 2.66 1.72 8.45
CA ILE A 3 2.80 2.37 7.13
C ILE A 3 4.05 1.87 6.38
N SER A 4 5.11 1.54 7.11
CA SER A 4 6.33 0.97 6.55
C SER A 4 6.11 -0.39 5.86
N PHE A 5 5.18 -1.21 6.35
CA PHE A 5 4.92 -2.54 5.80
C PHE A 5 4.19 -2.43 4.47
N LEU A 6 3.18 -1.56 4.41
CA LEU A 6 2.45 -1.26 3.18
C LEU A 6 3.35 -0.69 2.08
N TYR A 7 4.32 0.14 2.48
CA TYR A 7 5.31 0.72 1.58
C TYR A 7 6.18 -0.37 0.92
N ASN A 8 6.59 -1.36 1.72
CA ASN A 8 7.43 -2.45 1.26
C ASN A 8 6.66 -3.43 0.36
N ASP A 9 5.41 -3.74 0.72
CA ASP A 9 4.53 -4.59 -0.10
C ASP A 9 4.21 -3.95 -1.46
N TYR A 10 4.03 -2.62 -1.49
CA TYR A 10 3.79 -1.90 -2.74
C TYR A 10 4.98 -1.94 -3.70
N PHE A 11 6.21 -1.91 -3.19
CA PHE A 11 7.41 -1.88 -4.04
C PHE A 11 7.87 -3.27 -4.49
N ASN A 12 7.60 -4.31 -3.69
CA ASN A 12 8.06 -5.67 -3.97
C ASN A 12 7.00 -6.56 -4.63
N GLU A 13 5.73 -6.15 -4.68
CA GLU A 13 4.59 -6.89 -5.26
C GLU A 13 4.65 -8.41 -5.02
N PRO A 14 4.56 -8.87 -3.75
CA PRO A 14 4.74 -10.27 -3.42
C PRO A 14 3.61 -11.14 -3.98
N GLU A 15 3.93 -12.40 -4.26
CA GLU A 15 2.94 -13.40 -4.66
C GLU A 15 1.87 -13.59 -3.58
N LEU A 16 0.61 -13.54 -3.99
CA LEU A 16 -0.54 -13.65 -3.09
C LEU A 16 -1.00 -15.11 -3.00
N PRO A 17 -1.03 -15.72 -1.80
CA PRO A 17 -1.60 -17.04 -1.63
C PRO A 17 -3.12 -17.00 -1.89
N LEU A 18 -3.64 -18.09 -2.44
CA LEU A 18 -5.08 -18.27 -2.60
C LEU A 18 -5.73 -18.34 -1.22
N ASP A 19 -6.65 -17.43 -0.94
CA ASP A 19 -7.32 -17.29 0.36
C ASP A 19 -8.82 -17.13 0.14
N GLU A 20 -9.57 -18.20 0.41
CA GLU A 20 -11.02 -18.30 0.18
C GLU A 20 -11.84 -17.39 1.10
N ASN A 21 -11.27 -16.93 2.23
CA ASN A 21 -11.95 -16.02 3.15
C ASN A 21 -11.91 -14.57 2.65
N LYS A 22 -11.09 -14.28 1.64
CA LYS A 22 -10.93 -12.94 1.07
C LYS A 22 -11.70 -12.81 -0.24
N LYS A 23 -12.16 -11.60 -0.52
CA LYS A 23 -12.83 -11.27 -1.79
C LYS A 23 -11.92 -11.65 -2.98
N GLY A 24 -12.50 -12.27 -4.00
CA GLY A 24 -11.76 -12.72 -5.19
C GLY A 24 -10.67 -13.75 -4.88
N CYS A 25 -10.89 -14.57 -3.84
CA CYS A 25 -9.95 -15.57 -3.35
C CYS A 25 -8.56 -15.01 -3.02
N GLY A 26 -8.48 -13.73 -2.64
CA GLY A 26 -7.22 -13.05 -2.31
C GLY A 26 -6.34 -12.68 -3.52
N GLN A 27 -6.77 -12.97 -4.75
CA GLN A 27 -5.93 -12.81 -5.95
C GLN A 27 -5.86 -11.36 -6.43
N PHE A 28 -6.95 -10.60 -6.33
CA PHE A 28 -7.02 -9.24 -6.85
C PHE A 28 -6.79 -8.21 -5.74
N LYS A 29 -5.54 -8.01 -5.32
CA LYS A 29 -5.18 -7.00 -4.31
C LYS A 29 -4.62 -5.73 -4.95
N CYS A 30 -4.95 -4.57 -4.38
CA CYS A 30 -4.20 -3.34 -4.59
C CYS A 30 -3.30 -3.07 -3.38
N PHE A 31 -1.98 -3.14 -3.57
CA PHE A 31 -1.00 -2.94 -2.49
C PHE A 31 -0.94 -1.49 -1.99
N ALA A 32 -1.17 -0.50 -2.86
CA ALA A 32 -1.18 0.91 -2.46
C ALA A 32 -2.31 1.26 -1.48
N CYS A 33 -3.47 0.62 -1.64
CA CYS A 33 -4.68 0.90 -0.86
C CYS A 33 -5.01 -0.19 0.18
N ASP A 34 -4.35 -1.34 0.12
CA ASP A 34 -4.61 -2.53 0.94
C ASP A 34 -6.04 -3.09 0.81
N ILE A 35 -6.55 -3.14 -0.43
CA ILE A 35 -7.94 -3.56 -0.71
C ILE A 35 -7.94 -4.78 -1.63
N TYR A 36 -8.77 -5.76 -1.29
CA TYR A 36 -9.07 -6.93 -2.12
C TYR A 36 -10.34 -6.71 -2.96
N PHE A 37 -10.27 -7.10 -4.22
CA PHE A 37 -11.33 -7.00 -5.21
C PHE A 37 -11.82 -8.39 -5.59
N ILE A 38 -13.04 -8.46 -6.13
CA ILE A 38 -13.68 -9.72 -6.53
C ILE A 38 -13.10 -10.20 -7.87
N ASN A 39 -12.94 -9.27 -8.83
CA ASN A 39 -12.50 -9.54 -10.20
C ASN A 39 -11.43 -8.51 -10.64
N ASN A 40 -10.74 -8.81 -11.74
CA ASN A 40 -9.73 -7.92 -12.33
C ASN A 40 -10.32 -6.57 -12.81
N ASP A 41 -11.51 -6.56 -13.41
CA ASP A 41 -12.14 -5.31 -13.87
C ASP A 41 -12.37 -4.30 -12.75
N ALA A 42 -12.77 -4.78 -11.57
CA ALA A 42 -12.96 -3.93 -10.40
C ALA A 42 -11.64 -3.33 -9.90
N LYS A 43 -10.54 -4.09 -9.98
CA LYS A 43 -9.18 -3.60 -9.70
C LYS A 43 -8.79 -2.51 -10.70
N ILE A 44 -8.97 -2.74 -12.00
CA ILE A 44 -8.65 -1.77 -13.06
C ILE A 44 -9.46 -0.47 -12.89
N GLN A 45 -10.75 -0.58 -12.55
CA GLN A 45 -11.60 0.58 -12.29
C GLN A 45 -11.12 1.35 -11.04
N HIS A 46 -10.67 0.64 -10.00
CA HIS A 46 -10.09 1.26 -8.81
C HIS A 46 -8.82 2.05 -9.13
N GLU A 47 -7.92 1.50 -9.94
CA GLU A 47 -6.65 2.15 -10.34
C GLU A 47 -6.88 3.47 -11.09
N LYS A 48 -7.96 3.55 -11.88
CA LYS A 48 -8.34 4.78 -12.60
C LYS A 48 -8.88 5.88 -11.68
N SER A 49 -9.31 5.54 -10.46
CA SER A 49 -9.95 6.47 -9.54
C SER A 49 -8.98 7.55 -9.02
N LYS A 50 -9.53 8.74 -8.74
CA LYS A 50 -8.74 9.86 -8.18
C LYS A 50 -8.11 9.52 -6.83
N LYS A 51 -8.80 8.72 -6.01
CA LYS A 51 -8.33 8.30 -4.68
C LYS A 51 -7.06 7.46 -4.79
N HIS A 52 -7.07 6.47 -5.69
CA HIS A 52 -5.91 5.62 -5.94
C HIS A 52 -4.72 6.45 -6.44
N LYS A 53 -4.92 7.29 -7.46
CA LYS A 53 -3.85 8.14 -8.01
C LYS A 53 -3.21 9.05 -6.95
N ARG A 54 -4.01 9.61 -6.04
CA ARG A 54 -3.49 10.41 -4.91
C ARG A 54 -2.64 9.57 -3.97
N ARG A 55 -3.10 8.36 -3.62
CA ARG A 55 -2.37 7.42 -2.76
C ARG A 55 -1.04 7.00 -3.38
N VAL A 56 -1.03 6.64 -4.66
CA VAL A 56 0.19 6.28 -5.41
C VAL A 56 1.18 7.44 -5.46
N LYS A 57 0.70 8.66 -5.71
CA LYS A 57 1.56 9.85 -5.69
C LYS A 57 2.17 10.06 -4.30
N GLN A 58 1.38 9.89 -3.24
CA GLN A 58 1.86 10.00 -1.87
C GLN A 58 2.94 8.95 -1.55
N LEU A 59 2.71 7.68 -1.91
CA LEU A 59 3.67 6.61 -1.70
C LEU A 59 4.98 6.84 -2.49
N ASN A 60 4.91 7.36 -3.71
CA ASN A 60 6.11 7.66 -4.50
C ASN A 60 6.89 8.89 -3.98
N GLN A 61 6.21 9.87 -3.39
CA GLN A 61 6.83 11.12 -2.96
C GLN A 61 7.36 11.06 -1.53
N GLU A 62 6.62 10.43 -0.64
CA GLU A 62 6.91 10.41 0.79
C GLU A 62 7.46 9.03 1.14
N LYS A 63 8.77 8.93 1.43
CA LYS A 63 9.28 7.75 2.15
C LYS A 63 8.51 7.66 3.47
N ALA A 64 8.14 6.45 3.86
CA ALA A 64 7.45 6.21 5.13
C ALA A 64 8.17 6.94 6.27
N HIS A 65 7.48 7.87 6.94
CA HIS A 65 8.06 8.59 8.08
C HIS A 65 8.44 7.59 9.18
N THR A 66 9.72 7.49 9.44
CA THR A 66 10.27 6.59 10.45
C THR A 66 10.47 7.33 11.76
N TYR A 67 10.52 6.61 12.88
CA TYR A 67 10.84 7.19 14.18
C TYR A 67 12.16 7.97 14.18
N LYS A 68 13.17 7.51 13.43
CA LYS A 68 14.46 8.20 13.27
C LYS A 68 14.33 9.56 12.56
N ASP A 69 13.40 9.67 11.61
CA ASP A 69 13.09 10.92 10.92
C ASP A 69 12.46 11.94 11.88
N ALA A 70 11.54 11.47 12.73
CA ALA A 70 10.94 12.30 13.78
C ALA A 70 11.96 12.76 14.83
N LEU A 71 12.86 11.88 15.28
CA LEU A 71 13.95 12.24 16.20
C LEU A 71 14.90 13.28 15.59
N ARG A 72 15.29 13.10 14.32
CA ARG A 72 16.12 14.08 13.61
C ARG A 72 15.42 15.44 13.48
N ALA A 73 14.13 15.45 13.15
CA ALA A 73 13.34 16.68 13.05
C ALA A 73 13.17 17.37 14.41
N ALA A 74 13.13 16.60 15.51
CA ALA A 74 13.07 17.11 16.87
C ALA A 74 14.45 17.50 17.44
N GLU A 75 15.53 17.40 16.64
CA GLU A 75 16.92 17.64 17.06
C GLU A 75 17.35 16.76 18.26
N ILE A 76 16.72 15.59 18.41
CA ILE A 76 17.06 14.60 19.43
C ILE A 76 18.05 13.61 18.81
N THR A 77 19.34 13.78 19.14
CA THR A 77 20.41 12.84 18.77
C THR A 77 20.92 12.10 20.00
N PHE A 78 21.00 10.77 19.92
CA PHE A 78 21.60 9.89 20.92
C PHE A 78 23.03 9.52 20.53
#